data_AF-A0A1X1UKR1-F1
#
_entry.id   AF-A0A1X1UKR1-F1
#
_cell.length_a   1.000
_cell.length_b   1.000
_cell.length_c   1.000
_cell.angle_alpha   90.00
_cell.angle_beta   90.00
_cell.angle_gamma   90.00
#
_symmetry.space_group_name_H-M   'P 1'
#
loop_
_entity.id
_entity.type
_entity.pdbx_description
1 polymer ?
#
loop_
_entity_poly.entity_id
_entity_poly.type
_entity_poly.pdbx_seq_one_letter_code
_entity_poly.pdbx_strand_id
1 'polypeptide(L)'
;MAGLDDLFAQIPTSDIASKIGVNEAEVDKAVQLLVPVLVGGLHQNAQDPDHASKIESAATNARGLLDTGVHVDQVDENEGQQAIAKIFGGNDTAQVANALAGGGAGNSDLLQKLLPILAPIVLAYIGKQMTQKSAPTPAKEEAASGGALNDVLGNILGGMASGNKSLGSVLGSALGNKAGDILGGLLGGKK
;
A
#
# COMPACT_ATOMS: atom_id res chain seq x y z
N MET A 1 -0.02 14.61 10.20
CA MET A 1 0.64 13.32 9.94
C MET A 1 0.19 12.92 8.55
N ALA A 2 1.07 12.86 7.55
CA ALA A 2 0.72 13.27 6.18
C ALA A 2 0.98 12.20 5.09
N GLY A 3 0.81 10.92 5.40
CA GLY A 3 1.00 9.85 4.41
C GLY A 3 -0.27 9.02 4.25
N LEU A 4 -0.53 8.18 5.25
CA LEU A 4 -1.63 7.21 5.19
C LEU A 4 -3.01 7.87 5.31
N ASP A 5 -3.17 8.81 6.25
CA ASP A 5 -4.42 9.56 6.43
C ASP A 5 -4.79 10.37 5.18
N ASP A 6 -3.78 10.95 4.51
CA ASP A 6 -3.95 11.70 3.26
C ASP A 6 -4.31 10.79 2.09
N LEU A 7 -3.76 9.56 2.07
CA LEU A 7 -4.13 8.52 1.11
C LEU A 7 -5.57 8.07 1.35
N PHE A 8 -5.99 7.84 2.60
CA PHE A 8 -7.38 7.50 2.92
C PHE A 8 -8.35 8.61 2.51
N ALA A 9 -8.00 9.87 2.74
CA ALA A 9 -8.81 11.01 2.32
C ALA A 9 -8.93 11.16 0.79
N GLN A 10 -8.00 10.59 0.03
CA GLN A 10 -8.01 10.59 -1.44
C GLN A 10 -8.75 9.39 -2.05
N ILE A 11 -9.13 8.39 -1.25
CA ILE A 11 -9.91 7.24 -1.70
C ILE A 11 -11.41 7.58 -1.60
N PRO A 12 -12.16 7.65 -2.70
CA PRO A 12 -13.58 7.96 -2.66
C PRO A 12 -14.42 6.73 -2.24
N THR A 13 -14.40 6.41 -0.95
CA THR A 13 -15.08 5.23 -0.37
C THR A 13 -16.58 5.17 -0.74
N SER A 14 -17.27 6.31 -0.74
CA SER A 14 -18.68 6.43 -1.11
C SER A 14 -18.95 6.05 -2.57
N ASP A 15 -18.10 6.50 -3.50
CA ASP A 15 -18.27 6.18 -4.93
C ASP A 15 -17.95 4.70 -5.20
N ILE A 16 -16.91 4.19 -4.53
CA ILE A 16 -16.54 2.77 -4.61
C ILE A 16 -17.70 1.92 -4.11
N ALA A 17 -18.22 2.22 -2.91
CA ALA A 17 -19.36 1.53 -2.31
C ALA A 17 -20.58 1.50 -3.25
N SER A 18 -20.88 2.63 -3.88
CA SER A 18 -21.97 2.76 -4.85
C SER A 18 -21.75 1.90 -6.09
N LYS A 19 -20.52 1.84 -6.61
CA LYS A 19 -20.16 1.04 -7.80
C LYS A 19 -20.22 -0.46 -7.54
N ILE A 20 -19.73 -0.92 -6.39
CA ILE A 20 -19.68 -2.36 -6.08
C ILE A 20 -20.92 -2.88 -5.34
N GLY A 21 -21.85 -1.99 -4.97
CA GLY A 21 -23.12 -2.34 -4.32
C GLY A 21 -22.97 -2.78 -2.88
N VAL A 22 -22.03 -2.19 -2.13
CA VAL A 22 -21.69 -2.56 -0.74
C VAL A 22 -21.80 -1.33 0.16
N ASN A 23 -21.91 -1.52 1.47
CA ASN A 23 -21.96 -0.41 2.42
C ASN A 23 -20.63 0.35 2.48
N GLU A 24 -20.68 1.68 2.54
CA GLU A 24 -19.49 2.53 2.69
C GLU A 24 -18.65 2.15 3.91
N ALA A 25 -19.28 1.82 5.03
CA ALA A 25 -18.59 1.37 6.24
C ALA A 25 -17.83 0.05 6.07
N GLU A 26 -18.28 -0.83 5.17
CA GLU A 26 -17.56 -2.06 4.82
C GLU A 26 -16.37 -1.75 3.90
N VAL A 27 -16.54 -0.85 2.94
CA VAL A 27 -15.46 -0.37 2.07
C VAL A 27 -14.38 0.32 2.90
N ASP A 28 -14.76 1.21 3.84
CA ASP A 28 -13.83 1.92 4.71
C ASP A 28 -12.97 0.95 5.54
N LYS A 29 -13.60 -0.04 6.17
CA LYS A 29 -12.86 -1.10 6.90
C LYS A 29 -11.94 -1.89 5.99
N ALA A 30 -12.40 -2.26 4.81
CA ALA A 30 -11.59 -3.01 3.85
C ALA A 30 -10.41 -2.16 3.36
N VAL A 31 -10.60 -0.86 3.10
CA VAL A 31 -9.54 0.08 2.73
C VAL A 31 -8.49 0.18 3.83
N GLN A 32 -8.90 0.31 5.09
CA GLN A 32 -7.98 0.37 6.23
C GLN A 32 -7.12 -0.89 6.38
N LEU A 33 -7.63 -2.05 5.97
CA LEU A 33 -6.89 -3.32 5.98
C LEU A 33 -6.04 -3.50 4.72
N LEU A 34 -6.57 -3.16 3.56
CA LEU A 34 -5.94 -3.41 2.25
C LEU A 34 -4.84 -2.41 1.92
N VAL A 35 -4.99 -1.14 2.27
CA VAL A 35 -3.97 -0.12 1.96
C VAL A 35 -2.61 -0.48 2.55
N PRO A 36 -2.49 -0.84 3.85
CA PRO A 36 -1.23 -1.32 4.41
C PRO A 36 -0.64 -2.53 3.67
N VAL A 37 -1.49 -3.47 3.24
CA VAL A 37 -1.06 -4.66 2.49
C VAL A 37 -0.55 -4.27 1.10
N LEU A 38 -1.27 -3.40 0.39
CA LEU A 38 -0.86 -2.91 -0.94
C LEU A 38 0.49 -2.19 -0.85
N VAL A 39 0.66 -1.30 0.12
CA VAL A 39 1.92 -0.60 0.39
C VAL A 39 3.03 -1.57 0.79
N GLY A 40 2.73 -2.59 1.61
CA GLY A 40 3.67 -3.63 1.99
C GLY A 40 4.12 -4.51 0.82
N GLY A 41 3.17 -4.91 -0.04
CA GLY A 41 3.44 -5.65 -1.27
C GLY A 41 4.28 -4.85 -2.26
N LEU A 42 3.96 -3.57 -2.42
CA LEU A 42 4.78 -2.62 -3.19
C LEU A 42 6.20 -2.52 -2.64
N HIS A 43 6.36 -2.34 -1.33
CA HIS A 43 7.68 -2.24 -0.70
C HIS A 43 8.47 -3.53 -0.85
N GLN A 44 7.82 -4.70 -0.72
CA GLN A 44 8.47 -5.98 -0.89
C GLN A 44 8.95 -6.19 -2.32
N ASN A 45 8.12 -5.84 -3.32
CA ASN A 45 8.49 -5.98 -4.73
C ASN A 45 9.45 -4.89 -5.20
N ALA A 46 9.39 -3.68 -4.65
CA ALA A 46 10.32 -2.60 -4.97
C ALA A 46 11.75 -2.81 -4.40
N GLN A 47 11.97 -3.85 -3.59
CA GLN A 47 13.33 -4.29 -3.25
C GLN A 47 14.07 -4.86 -4.45
N ASP A 48 13.33 -5.39 -5.43
CA ASP A 48 13.89 -5.85 -6.69
C ASP A 48 13.90 -4.70 -7.72
N PRO A 49 15.05 -4.38 -8.33
CA PRO A 49 15.19 -3.24 -9.24
C PRO A 49 14.37 -3.37 -10.53
N ASP A 50 14.13 -4.59 -11.03
CA ASP A 50 13.30 -4.84 -12.22
C ASP A 50 11.81 -4.58 -11.91
N HIS A 51 11.38 -4.92 -10.70
CA HIS A 51 10.02 -4.67 -10.23
C HIS A 51 9.82 -3.20 -9.83
N ALA A 52 10.79 -2.58 -9.17
CA ALA A 52 10.75 -1.17 -8.80
C ALA A 52 10.51 -0.26 -10.01
N SER A 53 11.23 -0.50 -11.11
CA SER A 53 11.08 0.27 -12.37
C SER A 53 9.67 0.15 -12.97
N LYS A 54 9.07 -1.04 -12.91
CA LYS A 54 7.69 -1.30 -13.38
C LYS A 54 6.65 -0.62 -12.50
N ILE A 55 6.86 -0.66 -11.19
CA ILE A 55 5.99 -0.01 -10.20
C ILE A 55 6.05 1.50 -10.37
N GLU A 56 7.24 2.09 -10.49
CA GLU A 56 7.42 3.52 -10.71
C GLU A 56 6.75 3.97 -12.01
N SER A 57 6.94 3.22 -13.09
CA SER A 57 6.26 3.49 -14.37
C SER A 57 4.75 3.46 -14.21
N ALA A 58 4.20 2.49 -13.48
CA ALA A 58 2.76 2.40 -13.23
C ALA A 58 2.25 3.54 -12.34
N ALA A 59 2.98 3.90 -11.30
CA ALA A 59 2.67 5.01 -10.40
C ALA A 59 2.67 6.36 -11.14
N THR A 60 3.63 6.55 -12.05
CA THR A 60 3.74 7.74 -12.89
C THR A 60 2.56 7.84 -13.86
N ASN A 61 2.18 6.73 -14.50
CA ASN A 61 1.01 6.68 -15.39
C ASN A 61 -0.31 6.89 -14.63
N ALA A 62 -0.46 6.24 -13.46
CA ALA A 62 -1.65 6.34 -12.64
C ALA A 62 -1.84 7.73 -12.03
N ARG A 63 -0.80 8.56 -11.96
CA ARG A 63 -0.89 9.92 -11.41
C ARG A 63 -1.96 10.79 -12.09
N GLY A 64 -2.16 10.63 -13.41
CA GLY A 64 -3.19 11.37 -14.15
C GLY A 64 -4.58 11.19 -13.54
N LEU A 65 -4.84 10.03 -12.95
CA LEU A 65 -6.09 9.68 -12.28
C LEU A 65 -6.40 10.56 -11.05
N LEU A 66 -5.37 11.09 -10.37
CA LEU A 66 -5.56 12.01 -9.23
C LEU A 66 -5.68 13.47 -9.66
N ASP A 67 -5.16 13.83 -10.83
CA ASP A 67 -5.20 15.20 -11.36
C ASP A 67 -6.58 15.52 -11.96
N THR A 68 -7.22 14.53 -12.59
CA THR A 68 -8.57 14.65 -13.16
C THR A 68 -9.69 14.41 -12.16
N GLY A 69 -9.35 14.04 -10.91
CA GLY A 69 -10.29 13.50 -9.94
C GLY A 69 -10.44 11.98 -10.09
N VAL A 70 -10.34 11.25 -8.97
CA VAL A 70 -10.46 9.79 -8.95
C VAL A 70 -11.91 9.43 -9.24
N HIS A 71 -12.21 9.13 -10.49
CA HIS A 71 -13.51 8.63 -10.89
C HIS A 71 -13.46 7.11 -10.94
N VAL A 72 -14.19 6.47 -10.03
CA VAL A 72 -14.24 5.00 -9.93
C VAL A 72 -14.76 4.39 -11.25
N ASP A 73 -15.61 5.11 -11.99
CA ASP A 73 -16.11 4.72 -13.31
C ASP A 73 -15.07 4.78 -14.42
N GLN A 74 -14.01 5.58 -14.26
CA GLN A 74 -12.90 5.66 -15.20
C GLN A 74 -11.82 4.61 -14.92
N VAL A 75 -11.92 3.91 -13.79
CA VAL A 75 -11.02 2.80 -13.47
C VAL A 75 -11.41 1.58 -14.31
N ASP A 76 -10.61 1.31 -15.33
CA ASP A 76 -10.71 0.09 -16.13
C ASP A 76 -10.31 -1.13 -15.27
N GLU A 77 -11.14 -2.17 -15.28
CA GLU A 77 -10.87 -3.39 -14.53
C GLU A 77 -9.57 -4.07 -14.97
N ASN A 78 -9.21 -3.99 -16.25
CA ASN A 78 -7.96 -4.53 -16.78
C ASN A 78 -6.77 -3.74 -16.28
N GLU A 79 -6.86 -2.41 -16.23
CA GLU A 79 -5.80 -1.57 -15.66
C GLU A 79 -5.63 -1.85 -14.16
N GLY A 80 -6.74 -2.04 -13.44
CA GLY A 80 -6.75 -2.46 -12.04
C GLY A 80 -6.05 -3.81 -11.81
N GLN A 81 -6.33 -4.81 -12.65
CA GLN A 81 -5.65 -6.11 -12.61
C GLN A 81 -4.15 -6.00 -12.90
N GLN A 82 -3.78 -5.22 -13.92
CA GLN A 82 -2.39 -4.95 -14.25
C GLN A 82 -1.66 -4.21 -13.13
N ALA A 83 -2.34 -3.28 -12.44
CA ALA A 83 -1.80 -2.61 -11.27
C ALA A 83 -1.49 -3.60 -10.13
N ILE A 84 -2.41 -4.53 -9.84
CA ILE A 84 -2.21 -5.58 -8.84
C ILE A 84 -1.04 -6.48 -9.21
N ALA A 85 -0.97 -6.94 -10.47
CA ALA A 85 0.15 -7.74 -10.93
C ALA A 85 1.49 -7.00 -10.75
N LYS A 86 1.55 -5.70 -11.00
CA LYS A 86 2.77 -4.91 -10.76
C LYS A 86 3.09 -4.77 -9.27
N ILE A 87 2.07 -4.53 -8.43
CA ILE A 87 2.21 -4.36 -6.97
C ILE A 87 2.69 -5.65 -6.29
N PHE A 88 2.15 -6.80 -6.71
CA PHE A 88 2.38 -8.09 -6.07
C PHE A 88 3.31 -9.02 -6.87
N GLY A 89 4.06 -8.49 -7.85
CA GLY A 89 5.10 -9.27 -8.53
C GLY A 89 4.58 -10.34 -9.51
N GLY A 90 3.43 -10.12 -10.13
CA GLY A 90 2.82 -10.96 -11.15
C GLY A 90 1.59 -11.74 -10.67
N ASN A 91 1.18 -11.56 -9.41
CA ASN A 91 -0.01 -12.21 -8.87
C ASN A 91 -1.30 -11.60 -9.42
N ASP A 92 -2.27 -12.46 -9.71
CA ASP A 92 -3.60 -12.05 -10.14
C ASP A 92 -4.44 -11.53 -8.97
N THR A 93 -5.43 -10.68 -9.28
CA THR A 93 -6.43 -10.18 -8.32
C THR A 93 -7.05 -11.28 -7.49
N ALA A 94 -7.41 -12.41 -8.10
CA ALA A 94 -8.03 -13.53 -7.40
C ALA A 94 -7.06 -14.21 -6.42
N GLN A 95 -5.78 -14.33 -6.76
CA GLN A 95 -4.76 -14.93 -5.88
C GLN A 95 -4.51 -14.05 -4.67
N VAL A 96 -4.35 -12.75 -4.91
CA VAL A 96 -4.16 -11.74 -3.86
C VAL A 96 -5.38 -11.67 -2.94
N ALA A 97 -6.59 -11.62 -3.50
CA ALA A 97 -7.83 -11.60 -2.73
C ALA A 97 -7.99 -12.86 -1.86
N ASN A 98 -7.71 -14.04 -2.41
CA ASN A 98 -7.78 -15.30 -1.66
C ASN A 98 -6.74 -15.38 -0.54
N ALA A 99 -5.51 -14.94 -0.80
CA ALA A 99 -4.47 -14.89 0.22
C ALA A 99 -4.86 -13.96 1.37
N LEU A 100 -5.43 -12.80 1.04
CA LEU A 100 -5.89 -11.82 2.02
C LEU A 100 -7.11 -12.29 2.82
N ALA A 101 -8.09 -12.89 2.14
CA ALA A 101 -9.24 -13.50 2.79
C ALA A 101 -8.81 -14.63 3.74
N GLY A 102 -7.88 -15.49 3.32
CA GLY A 102 -7.28 -16.52 4.17
C GLY A 102 -6.48 -15.97 5.35
N GLY A 103 -5.94 -14.76 5.24
CA GLY A 103 -5.27 -14.01 6.31
C GLY A 103 -6.23 -13.23 7.23
N GLY A 104 -7.54 -13.30 7.03
CA GLY A 104 -8.54 -12.62 7.85
C GLY A 104 -8.88 -11.19 7.43
N ALA A 105 -8.49 -10.75 6.23
CA ALA A 105 -8.76 -9.39 5.74
C ALA A 105 -10.22 -9.15 5.28
N GLY A 106 -11.07 -10.18 5.31
CA GLY A 106 -12.49 -10.10 4.99
C GLY A 106 -12.95 -11.08 3.89
N ASN A 107 -14.05 -10.73 3.22
CA ASN A 107 -14.69 -11.57 2.20
C ASN A 107 -13.93 -11.52 0.87
N SER A 108 -13.53 -12.69 0.35
CA SER A 108 -12.78 -12.78 -0.93
C SER A 108 -13.51 -12.06 -2.08
N ASP A 109 -14.83 -12.18 -2.20
CA ASP A 109 -15.61 -11.51 -3.25
C ASP A 109 -15.54 -9.98 -3.17
N LEU A 110 -15.58 -9.43 -1.95
CA LEU A 110 -15.43 -7.98 -1.73
C LEU A 110 -14.01 -7.56 -2.11
N LEU A 111 -13.00 -8.31 -1.69
CA LEU A 111 -11.60 -8.03 -2.01
C LEU A 111 -11.34 -8.11 -3.51
N GLN A 112 -11.90 -9.08 -4.22
CA GLN A 112 -11.75 -9.22 -5.67
C GLN A 112 -12.33 -8.02 -6.44
N LYS A 113 -13.42 -7.42 -5.93
CA LYS A 113 -14.02 -6.22 -6.51
C LYS A 113 -13.28 -4.95 -6.12
N LEU A 114 -12.76 -4.91 -4.89
CA LEU A 114 -12.17 -3.72 -4.30
C LEU A 114 -10.70 -3.54 -4.68
N LEU A 115 -9.92 -4.62 -4.74
CA LEU A 115 -8.51 -4.60 -5.12
C LEU A 115 -8.23 -3.89 -6.45
N PRO A 116 -8.91 -4.20 -7.58
CA PRO A 116 -8.58 -3.57 -8.86
C PRO A 116 -8.96 -2.09 -8.89
N ILE A 117 -9.81 -1.64 -7.97
CA ILE A 117 -10.14 -0.22 -7.79
C ILE A 117 -9.09 0.47 -6.91
N LEU A 118 -8.69 -0.15 -5.80
CA LEU A 118 -7.74 0.45 -4.86
C LEU A 118 -6.30 0.47 -5.38
N ALA A 119 -5.88 -0.57 -6.10
CA ALA A 119 -4.52 -0.68 -6.64
C ALA A 119 -4.07 0.55 -7.45
N PRO A 120 -4.81 1.00 -8.48
CA PRO A 120 -4.43 2.19 -9.25
C PRO A 120 -4.46 3.47 -8.41
N ILE A 121 -5.37 3.60 -7.43
CA ILE A 121 -5.44 4.78 -6.54
C ILE A 121 -4.19 4.87 -5.66
N VAL A 122 -3.77 3.75 -5.07
CA VAL A 122 -2.55 3.69 -4.23
C VAL A 122 -1.31 3.98 -5.08
N LEU A 123 -1.23 3.43 -6.30
CA LEU A 123 -0.14 3.74 -7.23
C LEU A 123 -0.11 5.22 -7.62
N ALA A 124 -1.26 5.81 -7.93
CA ALA A 124 -1.36 7.22 -8.27
C ALA A 124 -0.86 8.09 -7.11
N TYR A 125 -1.24 7.75 -5.88
CA TYR A 125 -0.83 8.49 -4.69
C TYR A 125 0.69 8.41 -4.48
N ILE A 126 1.28 7.24 -4.65
CA ILE A 126 2.72 7.06 -4.55
C ILE A 126 3.43 7.85 -5.65
N GLY A 127 2.93 7.81 -6.88
CA GLY A 127 3.48 8.62 -7.98
C GLY A 127 3.40 10.12 -7.70
N LYS A 128 2.30 10.57 -7.09
CA LYS A 128 2.13 11.96 -6.62
C LYS A 128 3.14 12.30 -5.52
N GLN A 129 3.31 11.44 -4.51
CA GLN A 129 4.29 11.63 -3.42
C GLN A 129 5.74 11.66 -3.92
N MET A 130 6.08 10.77 -4.85
CA MET A 130 7.41 10.72 -5.49
C MET A 130 7.73 12.05 -6.19
N THR A 131 6.75 12.66 -6.87
CA THR A 131 6.96 13.99 -7.47
C THR A 131 6.86 15.14 -6.49
N GLN A 132 5.97 15.09 -5.50
CA GLN A 132 5.88 16.13 -4.48
C GLN A 132 7.18 16.24 -3.67
N LYS A 133 7.87 15.11 -3.42
CA LYS A 133 9.22 15.07 -2.85
C LYS A 133 10.31 15.53 -3.82
N SER A 134 9.99 15.65 -5.12
CA SER A 134 10.90 16.05 -6.23
C SER A 134 10.67 17.50 -6.75
N ALA A 135 9.92 18.35 -6.05
CA ALA A 135 9.80 19.77 -6.40
C ALA A 135 11.16 20.52 -6.29
N PRO A 136 11.38 21.59 -7.07
CA PRO A 136 12.46 21.67 -8.04
C PRO A 136 13.80 22.12 -7.44
N THR A 137 14.83 21.29 -7.65
CA THR A 137 16.19 21.79 -7.89
C THR A 137 16.46 21.62 -9.38
N PRO A 138 16.96 22.64 -10.10
CA PRO A 138 17.22 22.51 -11.52
C PRO A 138 18.38 21.54 -11.72
N ALA A 139 18.30 20.74 -12.79
CA ALA A 139 19.22 19.68 -13.19
C ALA A 139 19.06 18.36 -12.40
N LYS A 140 18.32 17.41 -12.97
CA LYS A 140 18.92 16.31 -13.75
C LYS A 140 17.82 15.31 -14.13
N GLU A 141 17.52 15.24 -15.42
CA GLU A 141 17.07 13.98 -16.03
C GLU A 141 18.17 12.96 -15.74
N GLU A 142 17.89 11.96 -14.90
CA GLU A 142 18.46 10.59 -14.92
C GLU A 142 18.43 9.95 -13.52
N ALA A 143 17.81 8.77 -13.48
CA ALA A 143 18.12 7.65 -12.59
C ALA A 143 17.92 7.87 -11.08
N ALA A 144 16.70 7.64 -10.60
CA ALA A 144 16.46 7.25 -9.21
C ALA A 144 15.34 6.19 -9.10
N SER A 145 15.31 5.24 -10.04
CA SER A 145 14.18 4.32 -10.28
C SER A 145 13.92 3.23 -9.24
N GLY A 146 14.48 3.38 -8.03
CA GLY A 146 14.21 2.49 -6.90
C GLY A 146 14.40 3.17 -5.55
N GLY A 147 15.32 4.15 -5.46
CA GLY A 147 15.57 4.89 -4.22
C GLY A 147 14.40 5.76 -3.79
N ALA A 148 13.83 6.56 -4.71
CA ALA A 148 12.73 7.48 -4.37
C ALA A 148 11.43 6.74 -4.00
N LEU A 149 11.14 5.64 -4.70
CA LEU A 149 10.01 4.77 -4.39
C LEU A 149 10.16 4.14 -3.00
N ASN A 150 11.33 3.57 -2.69
CA ASN A 150 11.59 2.94 -1.40
C ASN A 150 11.57 3.96 -0.25
N ASP A 151 12.03 5.18 -0.50
CA ASP A 151 11.92 6.29 0.44
C ASP A 151 10.47 6.67 0.76
N VAL A 152 9.61 6.76 -0.27
CA VAL A 152 8.19 7.09 -0.09
C VAL A 152 7.48 5.95 0.64
N LEU A 153 7.69 4.71 0.21
CA LEU A 153 7.11 3.51 0.83
C LEU A 153 7.59 3.35 2.28
N GLY A 154 8.89 3.55 2.53
CA GLY A 154 9.50 3.53 3.86
C GLY A 154 8.97 4.64 4.76
N ASN A 155 8.71 5.83 4.22
CA ASN A 155 8.09 6.93 4.97
C ASN A 155 6.63 6.66 5.31
N ILE A 156 5.85 6.08 4.38
CA ILE A 156 4.44 5.71 4.62
C ILE A 156 4.37 4.59 5.68
N LEU A 157 5.21 3.56 5.55
CA LEU A 157 5.24 2.41 6.45
C LEU A 157 5.84 2.76 7.82
N GLY A 158 6.93 3.52 7.85
CA GLY A 158 7.54 4.04 9.08
C GLY A 158 6.64 5.05 9.79
N GLY A 159 5.88 5.84 9.03
CA GLY A 159 4.81 6.70 9.55
C GLY A 159 3.68 5.90 10.21
N MET A 160 3.35 4.71 9.70
CA MET A 160 2.36 3.81 10.29
C MET A 160 2.84 3.22 11.62
N ALA A 161 4.10 2.80 11.69
CA ALA A 161 4.72 2.30 12.92
C ALA A 161 4.81 3.38 14.02
N SER A 162 4.95 4.65 13.62
CA SER A 162 5.09 5.79 14.54
C SER A 162 3.74 6.45 14.92
N GLY A 163 2.78 6.48 13.99
CA GLY A 163 1.47 7.13 14.15
C GLY A 163 0.40 6.26 14.80
N ASN A 164 0.43 4.94 14.58
CA ASN A 164 -0.51 4.02 15.21
C ASN A 164 0.15 3.26 16.37
N LYS A 165 0.32 3.95 17.50
CA LYS A 165 0.73 3.34 18.79
C LYS A 165 -0.15 2.17 19.23
N SER A 166 -1.32 1.96 18.63
CA SER A 166 -2.18 0.81 18.91
C SER A 166 -1.72 -0.45 18.15
N LEU A 167 -1.56 -0.39 16.82
CA LEU A 167 -1.13 -1.56 16.04
C LEU A 167 0.38 -1.83 16.16
N GLY A 168 1.22 -0.80 16.21
CA GLY A 168 2.67 -0.95 16.42
C GLY A 168 3.02 -1.47 17.82
N SER A 169 2.24 -1.15 18.84
CA SER A 169 2.41 -1.70 20.18
C SER A 169 1.91 -3.14 20.28
N VAL A 170 0.83 -3.53 19.61
CA VAL A 170 0.36 -4.92 19.61
C VAL A 170 1.31 -5.83 18.82
N LEU A 171 1.78 -5.41 17.64
CA LEU A 171 2.74 -6.19 16.84
C LEU A 171 4.15 -6.16 17.46
N GLY A 172 4.58 -4.99 17.96
CA GLY A 172 5.85 -4.79 18.65
C GLY A 172 5.92 -5.48 20.01
N SER A 173 4.81 -5.59 20.74
CA SER A 173 4.75 -6.39 21.97
C SER A 173 4.75 -7.88 21.64
N ALA A 174 4.02 -8.33 20.61
CA ALA A 174 4.02 -9.75 20.23
C ALA A 174 5.40 -10.24 19.76
N LEU A 175 6.15 -9.40 19.02
CA LEU A 175 7.48 -9.73 18.50
C LEU A 175 8.61 -9.41 19.50
N GLY A 176 8.51 -8.28 20.21
CA GLY A 176 9.51 -7.82 21.19
C GLY A 176 9.50 -8.64 22.48
N ASN A 177 8.33 -9.06 22.96
CA ASN A 177 8.25 -9.86 24.19
C ASN A 177 8.85 -11.26 23.99
N LYS A 178 8.75 -11.83 22.78
CA LYS A 178 9.29 -13.16 22.50
C LYS A 178 10.80 -13.15 22.22
N ALA A 179 11.32 -12.08 21.62
CA ALA A 179 12.76 -11.92 21.41
C ALA A 179 13.51 -11.49 22.69
N GLY A 180 12.88 -10.67 23.53
CA GLY A 180 13.45 -10.20 24.80
C GLY A 180 13.60 -11.30 25.85
N ASP A 181 12.63 -12.23 25.96
CA ASP A 181 12.70 -13.34 26.92
C ASP A 181 13.80 -14.36 26.59
N ILE A 182 14.05 -14.61 25.30
CA ILE A 182 15.07 -15.58 24.86
C ILE A 182 16.49 -15.01 25.06
N LEU A 183 16.68 -13.71 24.86
CA LEU A 183 17.97 -13.04 25.09
C LEU A 183 18.21 -12.69 26.57
N GLY A 184 17.16 -12.41 27.33
CA GLY A 184 17.23 -12.17 28.78
C GLY A 184 17.50 -13.44 29.59
N GLY A 185 16.95 -14.58 29.17
CA GLY A 185 17.13 -15.87 29.84
C GLY A 185 18.53 -16.48 29.67
N LEU A 186 19.27 -16.11 28.62
CA LEU A 186 20.58 -16.72 28.31
C LEU A 186 21.77 -15.97 28.92
N LEU A 187 21.60 -14.70 29.33
CA LEU A 187 22.71 -13.88 29.87
C LEU A 187 22.66 -13.66 31.40
N GLY A 188 21.57 -14.07 32.08
CA GLY A 188 21.38 -13.83 33.51
C GLY A 188 21.70 -15.00 34.46
N GLY A 189 22.08 -16.16 33.94
CA GLY A 189 22.19 -17.40 34.72
C GLY A 189 23.61 -17.84 35.07
N LYS A 190 24.30 -17.11 35.96
CA LYS A 190 25.36 -17.72 36.79
C LYS A 190 25.61 -16.94 38.08
N LYS A 191 25.04 -17.44 39.17
CA LYS A 191 25.78 -17.59 40.41
C LYS A 191 26.46 -18.96 40.37
#